data_AF-A0A1C5F624-F1
#
_entry.id   AF-A0A1C5F624-F1
#
_cell.length_a   1.000
_cell.length_b   1.000
_cell.length_c   1.000
_cell.angle_alpha   90.00
_cell.angle_beta   90.00
_cell.angle_gamma   90.00
#
_symmetry.space_group_name_H-M   'P 1'
#
loop_
_entity.id
_entity.type
_entity.pdbx_description
1 polymer ?
#
loop_
_entity_poly.entity_id
_entity_poly.type
_entity_poly.pdbx_seq_one_letter_code
_entity_poly.pdbx_strand_id
1 'polypeptide(L)'
;MLGLLGFYDELDDRSGQPSGSIRDAVRPVGEPDEADLVVYLDAGHVLIDVMEAGHDVITGSTHRHSPGCSSLATDGAWLWRLDFPHYLETHHVALPQTFLEHVRSLNYQMPNITVAQFAPHYDETMPMVGWASAVPWRSTATTLIPEPRAVTSKAQFDAAMLTRDRPHGMRRKPRKA
;
A
#
# COMPACT_ATOMS: atom_id res chain seq x y z
N MET A 1 12.73 2.07 -16.04
CA MET A 1 12.50 1.67 -14.64
C MET A 1 11.30 2.42 -14.09
N LEU A 2 10.54 1.80 -13.18
CA LEU A 2 9.45 2.45 -12.46
C LEU A 2 10.00 3.31 -11.30
N GLY A 3 9.26 4.35 -10.90
CA GLY A 3 9.48 5.03 -9.63
C GLY A 3 9.10 4.12 -8.45
N LEU A 4 9.69 4.34 -7.28
CA LEU A 4 9.50 3.49 -6.10
C LEU A 4 8.95 4.30 -4.92
N LEU A 5 7.97 3.74 -4.20
CA LEU A 5 7.42 4.28 -2.96
C LEU A 5 7.27 3.19 -1.89
N GLY A 6 7.54 3.54 -0.64
CA GLY A 6 7.33 2.62 0.48
C GLY A 6 8.35 1.49 0.60
N PHE A 7 9.52 1.61 -0.03
CA PHE A 7 10.64 0.67 0.08
C PHE A 7 11.67 1.18 1.09
N TYR A 8 11.26 1.30 2.35
CA TYR A 8 12.13 1.71 3.47
C TYR A 8 12.82 0.52 4.13
N ASP A 9 13.92 0.78 4.84
CA ASP A 9 14.76 -0.24 5.46
C ASP A 9 13.95 -1.15 6.40
N GLU A 10 12.97 -0.61 7.14
CA GLU A 10 12.15 -1.40 8.07
C GLU A 10 11.05 -2.24 7.40
N LEU A 11 10.74 -1.97 6.13
CA LEU A 11 9.63 -2.59 5.40
C LEU A 11 10.08 -3.69 4.45
N ASP A 12 11.31 -3.60 3.94
CA ASP A 12 11.82 -4.55 2.96
C ASP A 12 13.33 -4.79 3.06
N ASP A 13 13.69 -5.81 3.85
CA ASP A 13 15.05 -6.35 3.94
C ASP A 13 15.58 -6.92 2.61
N ARG A 14 14.73 -7.10 1.60
CA ARG A 14 15.10 -7.66 0.29
C ARG A 14 15.54 -6.59 -0.70
N SER A 15 15.26 -5.32 -0.40
CA SER A 15 15.63 -4.22 -1.28
C SER A 15 17.11 -3.88 -1.08
N GLY A 16 17.87 -3.82 -2.18
CA GLY A 16 19.24 -3.29 -2.15
C GLY A 16 19.28 -1.76 -2.19
N GLN A 17 18.15 -1.10 -1.98
CA GLN A 17 17.98 0.34 -2.19
C GLN A 17 17.95 1.13 -0.88
N PRO A 18 18.63 2.28 -0.80
CA PRO A 18 18.79 3.04 0.43
C PRO A 18 17.69 4.09 0.57
N SER A 19 16.40 3.72 0.61
CA SER A 19 15.37 4.72 0.95
C SER A 19 15.48 5.21 2.40
N GLY A 20 16.36 4.57 3.18
CA GLY A 20 16.65 4.92 4.56
C GLY A 20 15.50 4.50 5.47
N SER A 21 15.51 5.04 6.69
CA SER A 21 14.48 4.77 7.68
C SER A 21 13.17 5.46 7.31
N ILE A 22 12.06 4.74 7.40
CA ILE A 22 10.73 5.35 7.26
C ILE A 22 10.47 6.45 8.29
N ARG A 23 11.13 6.36 9.46
CA ARG A 23 10.96 7.32 10.55
C ARG A 23 11.48 8.70 10.18
N ASP A 24 12.47 8.78 9.31
CA ASP A 24 13.02 10.05 8.82
C ASP A 24 12.11 10.72 7.79
N ALA A 25 11.22 9.94 7.17
CA ALA A 25 10.23 10.44 6.20
C ALA A 25 8.91 10.89 6.86
N VAL A 26 8.72 10.67 8.17
CA VAL A 26 7.52 11.08 8.92
C VAL A 26 7.44 12.60 9.01
N ARG A 27 6.23 13.14 8.79
CA ARG A 27 5.98 14.59 8.88
C ARG A 27 4.90 14.89 9.92
N PRO A 28 4.91 16.11 10.50
CA PRO A 28 3.87 16.50 11.45
C PRO A 28 2.50 16.72 10.79
N VAL A 29 2.49 17.02 9.48
CA VAL A 29 1.28 17.31 8.70
C VAL A 29 1.43 16.69 7.32
N GLY A 30 0.34 16.10 6.83
CA GLY A 30 0.20 15.53 5.50
C GLY A 30 0.10 16.55 4.37
N GLU A 31 0.00 16.02 3.15
CA GLU A 31 -0.37 16.86 1.99
C GLU A 31 -1.82 17.37 2.12
N PRO A 32 -2.17 18.54 1.55
CA PRO A 32 -3.55 19.04 1.58
C PRO A 32 -4.57 18.08 0.95
N ASP A 33 -4.13 17.32 -0.05
CA ASP A 33 -4.85 16.32 -0.85
C ASP A 33 -4.57 14.87 -0.39
N GLU A 34 -4.05 14.67 0.83
CA GLU A 34 -3.61 13.35 1.31
C GLU A 34 -4.72 12.28 1.26
N ALA A 35 -5.97 12.65 1.55
CA ALA A 35 -7.09 11.72 1.45
C ALA A 35 -7.28 11.18 0.03
N ASP A 36 -7.14 12.03 -1.00
CA ASP A 36 -7.26 11.62 -2.40
C ASP A 36 -6.05 10.78 -2.84
N LEU A 37 -4.86 11.09 -2.32
CA LEU A 37 -3.63 10.30 -2.54
C LEU A 37 -3.74 8.89 -1.94
N VAL A 38 -4.32 8.76 -0.75
CA VAL A 38 -4.59 7.46 -0.10
C VAL A 38 -5.56 6.63 -0.94
N VAL A 39 -6.65 7.24 -1.41
CA VAL A 39 -7.62 6.58 -2.30
C VAL A 39 -6.96 6.14 -3.61
N TYR A 40 -6.11 6.98 -4.19
CA TYR A 40 -5.36 6.63 -5.40
C TYR A 40 -4.46 5.42 -5.18
N LEU A 41 -3.65 5.40 -4.12
CA LEU A 41 -2.76 4.29 -3.82
C LEU A 41 -3.52 2.99 -3.51
N ASP A 42 -4.67 3.07 -2.84
CA ASP A 42 -5.57 1.95 -2.55
C ASP A 42 -6.17 1.34 -3.84
N ALA A 43 -6.28 2.13 -4.91
CA ALA A 43 -6.83 1.73 -6.21
C ALA A 43 -5.79 1.14 -7.19
N GLY A 44 -4.52 1.01 -6.76
CA GLY A 44 -3.43 0.53 -7.61
C GLY A 44 -3.65 -0.86 -8.23
N HIS A 45 -3.06 -1.08 -9.41
CA HIS A 45 -3.05 -2.40 -10.05
C HIS A 45 -2.15 -3.34 -9.25
N VAL A 46 -2.73 -4.37 -8.64
CA VAL A 46 -1.97 -5.37 -7.88
C VAL A 46 -1.18 -6.25 -8.85
N LEU A 47 0.14 -6.26 -8.69
CA LEU A 47 1.07 -7.06 -9.50
C LEU A 47 1.43 -8.36 -8.81
N ILE A 48 1.70 -8.28 -7.51
CA ILE A 48 2.11 -9.39 -6.66
C ILE A 48 1.21 -9.41 -5.44
N ASP A 49 0.59 -10.56 -5.20
CA ASP A 49 -0.21 -10.80 -4.01
C ASP A 49 0.54 -11.75 -3.07
N VAL A 50 0.80 -11.31 -1.86
CA VAL A 50 1.49 -12.06 -0.82
C VAL A 50 0.52 -12.23 0.36
N MET A 51 0.53 -13.43 0.95
CA MET A 51 -0.50 -13.83 1.93
C MET A 51 -0.08 -13.62 3.39
N GLU A 52 1.04 -12.95 3.67
CA GLU A 52 1.45 -12.71 5.05
C GLU A 52 0.56 -11.70 5.77
N ALA A 53 0.79 -11.53 7.08
CA ALA A 53 0.26 -10.43 7.85
C ALA A 53 1.40 -9.63 8.46
N GLY A 54 1.38 -8.32 8.29
CA GLY A 54 2.34 -7.38 8.85
C GLY A 54 1.74 -6.46 9.90
N HIS A 55 2.61 -5.69 10.53
CA HIS A 55 2.27 -4.68 11.52
C HIS A 55 2.92 -3.37 11.09
N ASP A 56 2.39 -2.27 11.60
CA ASP A 56 2.98 -0.96 11.45
C ASP A 56 4.40 -0.98 12.05
N VAL A 57 5.42 -0.72 11.23
CA VAL A 57 6.83 -0.77 11.69
C VAL A 57 7.24 0.43 12.56
N ILE A 58 6.43 1.48 12.59
CA ILE A 58 6.64 2.66 13.44
C ILE A 58 6.06 2.40 14.84
N THR A 59 4.84 1.84 14.92
CA THR A 59 4.08 1.71 16.18
C THR A 59 3.92 0.29 16.71
N GLY A 60 4.15 -0.73 15.88
CA GLY A 60 3.88 -2.14 16.18
C GLY A 60 2.41 -2.54 16.12
N SER A 61 1.50 -1.62 15.77
CA SER A 61 0.05 -1.88 15.75
C SER A 61 -0.41 -2.57 14.48
N THR A 62 -1.54 -3.28 14.55
CA THR A 62 -2.22 -3.77 13.36
C THR A 62 -2.93 -2.63 12.64
N HIS A 63 -3.06 -2.74 11.32
CA HIS A 63 -3.71 -1.73 10.47
C HIS A 63 -4.53 -2.39 9.36
N ARG A 64 -5.27 -1.57 8.60
CA ARG A 64 -6.23 -2.06 7.60
C ARG A 64 -5.60 -2.81 6.42
N HIS A 65 -4.31 -2.60 6.19
CA HIS A 65 -3.50 -3.30 5.19
C HIS A 65 -2.55 -4.35 5.81
N SER A 66 -2.74 -4.71 7.08
CA SER A 66 -1.93 -5.75 7.72
C SER A 66 -1.93 -7.06 6.92
N PRO A 67 -3.07 -7.59 6.42
CA PRO A 67 -3.06 -8.74 5.52
C PRO A 67 -2.53 -8.37 4.13
N GLY A 68 -1.54 -9.11 3.65
CA GLY A 68 -0.85 -8.89 2.37
C GLY A 68 -0.12 -7.56 2.29
N CYS A 69 0.49 -7.15 3.40
CA CYS A 69 1.14 -5.84 3.51
C CYS A 69 2.29 -5.65 2.51
N SER A 70 3.06 -6.70 2.20
CA SER A 70 4.17 -6.64 1.23
C SER A 70 3.75 -6.89 -0.22
N SER A 71 2.45 -7.08 -0.48
CA SER A 71 1.92 -7.10 -1.84
C SER A 71 2.32 -5.83 -2.59
N LEU A 72 2.50 -5.95 -3.90
CA LEU A 72 2.98 -4.84 -4.74
C LEU A 72 1.87 -4.35 -5.67
N ALA A 73 1.74 -3.03 -5.76
CA ALA A 73 0.80 -2.35 -6.62
C ALA A 73 1.49 -1.28 -7.49
N THR A 74 0.85 -0.91 -8.60
CA THR A 74 1.37 0.06 -9.56
C THR A 74 0.28 0.87 -10.25
N ASP A 75 0.64 2.04 -10.77
CA ASP A 75 -0.12 2.80 -11.78
C ASP A 75 0.51 2.73 -13.18
N GLY A 76 1.58 1.94 -13.33
CA GLY A 76 2.35 1.81 -14.56
C GLY A 76 3.55 2.74 -14.66
N ALA A 77 3.66 3.75 -13.79
CA ALA A 77 4.83 4.63 -13.68
C ALA A 77 5.56 4.45 -12.33
N TRP A 78 4.83 4.14 -11.27
CA TRP A 78 5.30 3.96 -9.91
C TRP A 78 4.94 2.57 -9.38
N LEU A 79 5.78 2.03 -8.50
CA LEU A 79 5.59 0.79 -7.77
C LEU A 79 5.58 1.10 -6.28
N TRP A 80 4.66 0.49 -5.54
CA TRP A 80 4.55 0.65 -4.09
C TRP A 80 4.10 -0.63 -3.37
N ARG A 81 4.41 -0.70 -2.07
CA ARG A 81 3.86 -1.72 -1.16
C ARG A 81 2.40 -1.40 -0.82
N LEU A 82 1.58 -2.43 -0.68
CA LEU A 82 0.13 -2.31 -0.52
C LEU A 82 -0.28 -1.65 0.81
N ASP A 83 0.59 -1.75 1.82
CA ASP A 83 0.42 -1.08 3.11
C ASP A 83 0.97 0.36 3.14
N PHE A 84 1.59 0.85 2.08
CA PHE A 84 2.09 2.22 2.03
C PHE A 84 1.02 3.30 2.29
N PRO A 85 -0.25 3.16 1.85
CA PRO A 85 -1.32 4.11 2.19
C PRO A 85 -1.54 4.26 3.70
N HIS A 86 -1.31 3.22 4.50
CA HIS A 86 -1.39 3.30 5.97
C HIS A 86 -0.35 4.28 6.53
N TYR A 87 0.88 4.24 6.02
CA TYR A 87 1.95 5.12 6.47
C TYR A 87 1.73 6.57 6.02
N LEU A 88 1.08 6.78 4.88
CA LEU A 88 0.65 8.10 4.46
C LEU A 88 -0.46 8.64 5.38
N GLU A 89 -1.56 7.91 5.56
CA GLU A 89 -2.73 8.39 6.29
C GLU A 89 -2.56 8.45 7.82
N THR A 90 -1.62 7.68 8.37
CA THR A 90 -1.37 7.60 9.82
C THR A 90 -0.14 8.39 10.25
N HIS A 91 0.90 8.44 9.41
CA HIS A 91 2.20 9.01 9.76
C HIS A 91 2.65 10.14 8.82
N HIS A 92 1.82 10.53 7.86
CA HIS A 92 2.11 11.62 6.91
C HIS A 92 3.46 11.47 6.20
N VAL A 93 3.86 10.23 5.93
CA VAL A 93 5.15 9.92 5.31
C VAL A 93 5.30 10.71 4.00
N ALA A 94 6.45 11.35 3.85
CA ALA A 94 6.74 12.21 2.72
C ALA A 94 6.66 11.45 1.39
N LEU A 95 6.05 12.10 0.39
CA LEU A 95 5.99 11.61 -0.97
C LEU A 95 6.97 12.40 -1.85
N PRO A 96 7.65 11.76 -2.81
CA PRO A 96 8.43 12.46 -3.83
C PRO A 96 7.57 13.47 -4.58
N GLN A 97 8.09 14.67 -4.82
CA GLN A 97 7.36 15.72 -5.54
C GLN A 97 6.93 15.27 -6.95
N THR A 98 7.78 14.50 -7.64
CA THR A 98 7.49 13.95 -8.97
C THR A 98 6.32 12.97 -8.96
N PHE A 99 6.11 12.23 -7.85
CA PHE A 99 4.94 11.39 -7.67
C PHE A 99 3.68 12.23 -7.49
N LEU A 100 3.74 13.26 -6.63
CA LEU A 100 2.61 14.16 -6.40
C LEU A 100 2.15 14.84 -7.70
N GLU A 101 3.09 15.35 -8.49
CA GLU A 101 2.81 15.95 -9.79
C GLU A 101 2.19 14.94 -10.76
N HIS A 102 2.67 13.70 -10.76
CA HIS A 102 2.11 12.62 -11.57
C HIS A 102 0.65 12.33 -11.20
N VAL A 103 0.35 12.04 -9.93
CA VAL A 103 -1.01 11.70 -9.50
C VAL A 103 -1.98 12.87 -9.69
N ARG A 104 -1.55 14.10 -9.42
CA ARG A 104 -2.35 15.30 -9.65
C ARG A 104 -2.64 15.51 -11.14
N SER A 105 -1.68 15.21 -12.03
CA SER A 105 -1.91 15.28 -13.49
C SER A 105 -2.95 14.26 -13.97
N LEU A 106 -3.10 13.14 -13.26
CA LEU A 106 -4.11 12.11 -13.50
C LEU A 106 -5.46 12.43 -12.82
N ASN A 107 -5.58 13.57 -12.12
CA ASN A 107 -6.74 13.91 -11.30
C ASN A 107 -7.10 12.80 -10.31
N TYR A 108 -6.09 12.15 -9.72
CA TYR A 108 -6.25 11.05 -8.77
C TYR A 108 -7.04 9.85 -9.35
N GLN A 109 -7.09 9.70 -10.68
CA GLN A 109 -7.70 8.54 -11.33
C GLN A 109 -6.63 7.53 -11.70
N MET A 110 -6.81 6.28 -11.25
CA MET A 110 -5.91 5.19 -11.61
C MET A 110 -5.95 4.95 -13.13
N PRO A 111 -4.81 5.03 -13.84
CA PRO A 111 -4.81 4.93 -15.29
C PRO A 111 -4.91 3.48 -15.77
N ASN A 112 -5.33 3.30 -17.01
CA ASN A 112 -5.14 2.04 -17.71
C ASN A 112 -3.67 1.91 -18.12
N ILE A 113 -3.10 0.71 -17.98
CA ILE A 113 -1.69 0.47 -18.28
C ILE A 113 -1.57 -0.26 -19.62
N THR A 114 -0.85 0.34 -20.57
CA THR A 114 -0.49 -0.35 -21.82
C THR A 114 0.67 -1.30 -21.56
N VAL A 115 0.44 -2.61 -21.66
CA VAL A 115 1.41 -3.64 -21.27
C VAL A 115 2.70 -3.56 -22.08
N ALA A 116 2.62 -3.22 -23.37
CA ALA A 116 3.80 -3.08 -24.22
C ALA A 116 4.77 -1.98 -23.74
N GLN A 117 4.28 -0.93 -23.09
CA GLN A 117 5.09 0.15 -22.53
C GLN A 117 5.55 -0.18 -21.10
N PHE A 118 4.70 -0.86 -20.34
CA PHE A 118 4.94 -1.18 -18.93
C PHE A 118 5.90 -2.35 -18.73
N ALA A 119 5.73 -3.45 -19.46
CA ALA A 119 6.47 -4.71 -19.24
C ALA A 119 8.00 -4.54 -19.23
N PRO A 120 8.63 -3.75 -20.13
CA PRO A 120 10.08 -3.52 -20.06
C PRO A 120 10.52 -2.83 -18.76
N HIS A 121 9.73 -1.87 -18.26
CA HIS A 121 10.04 -1.17 -17.02
C HIS A 121 9.80 -2.04 -15.79
N TYR A 122 8.78 -2.90 -15.83
CA TYR A 122 8.55 -3.92 -14.82
C TYR A 122 9.74 -4.90 -14.75
N ASP A 123 10.16 -5.46 -15.88
CA ASP A 123 11.25 -6.44 -15.96
C ASP A 123 12.58 -5.89 -15.43
N GLU A 124 12.82 -4.60 -15.63
CA GLU A 124 13.97 -3.88 -15.09
C GLU A 124 13.87 -3.63 -13.57
N THR A 125 12.67 -3.30 -13.08
CA THR A 125 12.48 -2.84 -11.68
C THR A 125 12.41 -3.99 -10.69
N MET A 126 11.67 -5.07 -11.03
CA MET A 126 11.35 -6.14 -10.07
C MET A 126 12.58 -6.84 -9.45
N PRO A 127 13.68 -7.10 -10.19
CA PRO A 127 14.88 -7.67 -9.59
C PRO A 127 15.52 -6.76 -8.52
N MET A 128 15.38 -5.43 -8.65
CA MET A 128 15.97 -4.46 -7.72
C MET A 128 15.25 -4.41 -6.37
N VAL A 129 13.98 -4.78 -6.35
CA VAL A 129 13.12 -4.83 -5.16
C VAL A 129 12.94 -6.26 -4.64
N GLY A 130 13.87 -7.16 -4.96
CA GLY A 130 13.87 -8.54 -4.41
C GLY A 130 12.89 -9.50 -5.06
N TRP A 131 12.27 -9.14 -6.20
CA TRP A 131 11.28 -9.96 -6.93
C TRP A 131 11.82 -10.47 -8.28
N ALA A 132 13.09 -10.86 -8.32
CA ALA A 132 13.74 -11.37 -9.54
C ALA A 132 13.09 -12.65 -10.11
N SER A 133 12.35 -13.42 -9.29
CA SER A 133 11.59 -14.60 -9.78
C SER A 133 10.29 -14.23 -10.48
N ALA A 134 9.82 -12.99 -10.34
CA ALA A 134 8.57 -12.51 -10.94
C ALA A 134 8.75 -11.96 -12.36
N VAL A 135 9.97 -12.00 -12.91
CA VAL A 135 10.29 -11.59 -14.28
C VAL A 135 10.56 -12.81 -15.18
N PRO A 136 10.38 -12.70 -16.51
CA PRO A 136 9.77 -11.56 -17.21
C PRO A 136 8.26 -11.47 -16.95
N TRP A 137 7.66 -10.33 -17.27
CA TRP A 137 6.21 -10.13 -17.30
C TRP A 137 5.52 -11.23 -18.13
N ARG A 138 4.47 -11.84 -17.58
CA ARG A 138 3.83 -13.04 -18.17
C ARG A 138 2.38 -12.85 -18.64
N SER A 139 1.74 -11.73 -18.29
CA SER A 139 0.34 -11.52 -18.68
C SER A 139 0.22 -11.33 -20.20
N THR A 140 -0.78 -11.97 -20.79
CA THR A 140 -1.12 -11.85 -22.22
C THR A 140 -2.05 -10.68 -22.52
N ALA A 141 -2.55 -9.99 -21.48
CA ALA A 141 -3.36 -8.80 -21.66
C ALA A 141 -2.59 -7.70 -22.39
N THR A 142 -3.27 -6.97 -23.28
CA THR A 142 -2.68 -5.80 -23.94
C THR A 142 -2.77 -4.55 -23.06
N THR A 143 -3.80 -4.48 -22.23
CA THR A 143 -4.08 -3.36 -21.34
C THR A 143 -4.51 -3.89 -19.98
N LEU A 144 -3.94 -3.35 -18.90
CA LEU A 144 -4.44 -3.57 -17.54
C LEU A 144 -5.44 -2.47 -17.22
N ILE A 145 -6.61 -2.87 -16.73
CA ILE A 145 -7.70 -1.96 -16.38
C ILE A 145 -7.81 -1.99 -14.85
N PRO A 146 -7.94 -0.83 -14.17
CA PRO A 146 -8.08 -0.80 -12.72
C PRO A 146 -9.30 -1.62 -12.29
N GLU A 147 -9.10 -2.59 -11.40
CA GLU A 147 -10.19 -3.36 -10.83
C GLU A 147 -10.73 -2.67 -9.57
N PRO A 148 -12.06 -2.50 -9.42
CA PRO A 148 -12.62 -1.92 -8.20
C PRO A 148 -12.32 -2.83 -7.01
N ARG A 149 -11.43 -2.39 -6.12
CA ARG A 149 -11.10 -3.11 -4.90
C ARG A 149 -11.87 -2.53 -3.72
N ALA A 150 -12.57 -3.39 -2.99
CA ALA A 150 -13.16 -3.02 -1.71
C ALA A 150 -12.05 -2.96 -0.65
N VAL A 151 -11.45 -1.80 -0.47
CA VAL A 151 -10.50 -1.56 0.63
C VAL A 151 -11.29 -1.03 1.83
N THR A 152 -11.15 -1.69 2.98
CA THR A 152 -11.74 -1.21 4.23
C THR A 152 -11.15 0.15 4.56
N SER A 153 -11.97 1.18 4.80
CA SER A 153 -11.45 2.49 5.21
C SER A 153 -10.83 2.44 6.61
N LYS A 154 -9.90 3.35 6.91
CA LYS A 154 -9.30 3.46 8.25
C LYS A 154 -10.36 3.59 9.35
N ALA A 155 -11.36 4.44 9.14
CA ALA A 155 -12.45 4.62 10.10
C ALA A 155 -13.24 3.32 10.36
N GLN A 156 -13.52 2.51 9.33
CA GLN A 156 -14.19 1.22 9.49
C GLN A 156 -13.31 0.22 10.23
N PHE A 157 -12.01 0.18 9.93
CA PHE A 157 -11.06 -0.69 10.62
C PHE A 157 -10.95 -0.33 12.11
N ASP A 158 -10.77 0.95 12.43
CA ASP A 158 -10.67 1.45 13.79
C ASP A 158 -11.95 1.13 14.59
N ALA A 159 -13.13 1.35 13.98
CA ALA A 159 -14.40 0.98 14.58
C ALA A 159 -14.51 -0.53 14.85
N ALA A 160 -14.04 -1.37 13.94
CA ALA A 160 -14.04 -2.82 14.11
C ALA A 160 -13.08 -3.26 15.24
N MET A 161 -11.90 -2.68 15.35
CA MET A 161 -10.94 -2.99 16.43
C MET A 161 -11.52 -2.61 17.81
N LEU A 162 -12.14 -1.43 17.92
CA LEU A 162 -12.83 -1.02 19.16
C LEU A 162 -13.93 -2.00 19.60
N THR A 163 -14.62 -2.64 18.65
CA THR A 163 -15.63 -3.66 19.01
C THR A 163 -15.03 -4.99 19.47
N ARG A 164 -13.83 -5.34 19.00
CA ARG A 164 -13.11 -6.56 19.43
C ARG A 164 -12.55 -6.42 20.84
N ASP A 165 -12.07 -5.23 21.18
CA ASP A 165 -11.49 -4.95 22.50
C ASP A 165 -12.54 -4.70 23.59
N ARG A 166 -13.83 -4.60 23.23
CA ARG A 166 -14.89 -4.58 24.24
C ARG A 166 -14.95 -5.94 24.94
N PRO A 167 -14.74 -6.01 26.27
CA PRO A 167 -14.87 -7.25 26.99
C PRO A 167 -16.29 -7.79 26.79
N HIS A 168 -16.39 -9.04 26.36
CA HIS A 168 -17.67 -9.76 26.27
C HIS A 168 -18.31 -9.76 27.65
N GLY A 169 -19.23 -8.83 27.88
CA GLY A 169 -19.97 -8.70 29.13
C GLY A 169 -20.67 -10.01 29.42
N MET A 170 -20.21 -10.70 30.46
CA MET A 170 -20.78 -11.95 30.95
C MET A 170 -22.27 -11.74 31.24
N ARG A 171 -23.14 -12.20 30.33
CA ARG A 171 -24.59 -12.29 30.58
C ARG A 171 -24.81 -13.29 31.71
N ARG A 172 -24.85 -12.79 32.96
CA ARG A 172 -25.31 -13.56 34.11
C ARG A 172 -26.78 -13.92 33.88
N LYS A 173 -27.06 -15.19 33.55
CA LYS A 173 -28.42 -15.73 33.57
C LYS A 173 -28.97 -15.61 34.99
N PRO A 174 -30.22 -15.15 35.18
CA PRO A 174 -30.83 -15.13 36.50
C PRO A 174 -31.07 -16.58 36.95
N ARG A 175 -30.53 -16.93 38.13
CA ARG A 175 -30.87 -18.19 38.80
C ARG A 175 -32.31 -18.07 39.28
N LYS A 176 -33.18 -18.96 38.80
CA LYS A 176 -34.53 -19.13 39.34
C LYS A 176 -34.42 -19.66 40.78
N ALA A 177 -35.17 -19.04 41.69
CA ALA A 177 -35.37 -19.46 43.07
C ALA A 177 -36.31 -20.68 43.14
#